data_AF-A0A7V6D1C0-F1
#
_entry.id   AF-A0A7V6D1C0-F1
#
_cell.length_a   1.000
_cell.length_b   1.000
_cell.length_c   1.000
_cell.angle_alpha   90.00
_cell.angle_beta   90.00
_cell.angle_gamma   90.00
#
_symmetry.space_group_name_H-M   'P 1'
#
loop_
_entity.id
_entity.type
_entity.pdbx_description
1 polymer ?
#
loop_
_entity_poly.entity_id
_entity_poly.type
_entity_poly.pdbx_seq_one_letter_code
_entity_poly.pdbx_strand_id
1 'polypeptide(L)'
;MSWAQTVEPLAGTAPLTWEDPLDLRLMDGAHRFVERKIREARESRARWWKRDWSSRQAYEASVQPNREWLARILGVVDERLQPRMERYGDDDRPALIGETSSCRVWQVRWPVLEGVHGEGLLVEPVGEVRASIVLIPDADQLPEQLLGLAVRLAAAGARVVLPLLIDRQSRWAGNPAIRMTDQTHREWIYRQAFHLGRHVIGYELQKVLQVIDWFQGRRRAGRIGVAGWGEGGLLAFYAAALDQRIDVALVSGYFG
;
A
#
# COMPACT_ATOMS: atom_id res chain seq x y z
N MET A 1 -2.83 -35.34 -58.20
CA MET A 1 -1.68 -35.65 -57.33
C MET A 1 -1.87 -34.88 -56.03
N SER A 2 -2.17 -35.59 -54.94
CA SER A 2 -2.44 -35.02 -53.61
C SER A 2 -1.13 -34.93 -52.83
N TRP A 3 -0.65 -33.72 -52.56
CA TRP A 3 0.52 -33.46 -51.72
C TRP A 3 0.12 -33.36 -50.23
N ALA A 4 -0.53 -34.39 -49.71
CA ALA A 4 -0.80 -34.48 -48.27
C ALA A 4 0.39 -35.18 -47.60
N GLN A 5 1.33 -34.39 -47.10
CA GLN A 5 2.43 -34.90 -46.28
C GLN A 5 1.84 -35.43 -44.97
N THR A 6 1.96 -36.74 -44.72
CA THR A 6 1.58 -37.36 -43.45
C THR A 6 2.41 -36.74 -42.33
N VAL A 7 1.76 -35.96 -41.47
CA VAL A 7 2.39 -35.38 -40.28
C VAL A 7 2.62 -36.51 -39.28
N GLU A 8 3.86 -36.99 -39.16
CA GLU A 8 4.23 -37.93 -38.10
C GLU A 8 4.15 -37.22 -36.74
N PRO A 9 3.46 -37.81 -35.74
CA PRO A 9 3.37 -37.21 -34.42
C PRO A 9 4.75 -37.20 -33.74
N LEU A 10 5.01 -36.15 -32.96
CA LEU A 10 6.21 -36.07 -32.13
C LEU A 10 6.24 -37.23 -31.13
N ALA A 11 7.43 -37.75 -30.82
CA ALA A 11 7.60 -38.86 -29.89
C ALA A 11 6.90 -38.59 -28.54
N GLY A 12 6.04 -39.52 -28.12
CA GLY A 12 5.26 -39.40 -26.87
C GLY A 12 4.00 -38.53 -26.98
N THR A 13 3.60 -38.11 -28.18
CA THR A 13 2.36 -37.34 -28.41
C THR A 13 1.37 -38.12 -29.28
N ALA A 14 0.08 -37.81 -29.12
CA ALA A 14 -0.99 -38.35 -29.96
C ALA A 14 -1.46 -37.25 -30.94
N PRO A 15 -1.87 -37.61 -32.17
CA PRO A 15 -2.48 -36.67 -33.11
C PRO A 15 -3.69 -35.98 -32.47
N LEU A 16 -3.81 -34.66 -32.68
CA LEU A 16 -4.97 -33.90 -32.21
C LEU A 16 -6.16 -34.18 -33.13
N THR A 17 -7.08 -35.02 -32.67
CA THR A 17 -8.26 -35.46 -33.44
C THR A 17 -9.56 -34.80 -32.97
N TRP A 18 -9.48 -33.67 -32.27
CA TRP A 18 -10.66 -33.01 -31.73
C TRP A 18 -11.38 -32.22 -32.83
N GLU A 19 -12.70 -32.42 -32.93
CA GLU A 19 -13.55 -31.79 -33.94
C GLU A 19 -14.24 -30.51 -33.44
N ASP A 20 -14.27 -30.30 -32.12
CA ASP A 20 -14.80 -29.06 -31.51
C ASP A 20 -13.88 -27.86 -31.77
N PRO A 21 -14.43 -26.61 -31.79
CA PRO A 21 -13.60 -25.40 -31.82
C PRO A 21 -12.60 -25.38 -30.64
N LEU A 22 -11.30 -25.41 -30.98
CA LEU A 22 -10.21 -25.55 -29.99
C LEU A 22 -10.12 -24.36 -29.03
N ASP A 23 -10.47 -23.17 -29.50
CA ASP A 23 -10.55 -21.93 -28.72
C ASP A 23 -11.61 -22.01 -27.61
N LEU A 24 -12.82 -22.49 -27.94
CA LEU A 24 -13.89 -22.71 -26.95
C LEU A 24 -13.48 -23.77 -25.92
N ARG A 25 -12.90 -24.88 -26.38
CA ARG A 25 -12.44 -25.96 -25.49
C ARG A 25 -11.33 -25.51 -24.54
N LEU A 26 -10.42 -24.64 -25.02
CA LEU A 26 -9.38 -24.04 -24.20
C LEU A 26 -9.99 -23.11 -23.14
N MET A 27 -10.94 -22.26 -23.52
CA MET A 27 -11.61 -21.34 -22.60
C MET A 27 -12.40 -22.09 -21.52
N ASP A 28 -13.16 -23.12 -21.91
CA ASP A 28 -13.87 -23.99 -20.98
C ASP A 28 -12.92 -24.74 -20.05
N GLY A 29 -11.79 -25.21 -20.59
CA GLY A 29 -10.71 -25.83 -19.81
C GLY A 29 -10.12 -24.87 -18.79
N ALA A 30 -9.84 -23.63 -19.19
CA ALA A 30 -9.32 -22.58 -18.31
C ALA A 30 -10.33 -22.24 -17.21
N HIS A 31 -11.62 -22.11 -17.53
CA HIS A 31 -12.66 -21.87 -16.54
C HIS A 31 -12.75 -23.01 -15.51
N ARG A 32 -12.84 -24.27 -15.96
CA ARG A 32 -12.83 -25.44 -15.07
C ARG A 32 -11.56 -25.51 -14.20
N PHE A 33 -10.41 -25.18 -14.78
CA PHE A 33 -9.15 -25.13 -14.05
C PHE A 33 -9.18 -24.07 -12.94
N VAL A 34 -9.62 -22.85 -13.25
CA VAL A 34 -9.71 -21.74 -12.30
C VAL A 34 -10.71 -22.06 -11.19
N GLU A 35 -11.90 -22.55 -11.52
CA GLU A 35 -12.92 -22.96 -10.52
C GLU A 35 -12.40 -24.03 -9.56
N ARG A 36 -11.71 -25.04 -10.10
CA ARG A 36 -11.04 -26.05 -9.27
C ARG A 36 -9.98 -25.42 -8.37
N LYS A 37 -9.14 -24.53 -8.89
CA LYS A 37 -8.11 -23.83 -8.10
C LYS A 37 -8.70 -22.94 -7.02
N ILE A 38 -9.82 -22.25 -7.27
CA ILE A 38 -10.55 -21.46 -6.27
C ILE A 38 -11.02 -22.36 -5.13
N ARG A 39 -11.57 -23.54 -5.45
CA ARG A 39 -12.02 -24.52 -4.45
C ARG A 39 -10.85 -25.05 -3.62
N GLU A 40 -9.79 -25.52 -4.27
CA GLU A 40 -8.56 -26.01 -3.62
C GLU A 40 -7.88 -24.92 -2.75
N ALA A 41 -7.94 -23.65 -3.19
CA ALA A 41 -7.35 -22.53 -2.49
C ALA A 41 -7.98 -22.32 -1.09
N ARG A 42 -9.28 -22.61 -0.91
CA ARG A 42 -9.94 -22.46 0.40
C ARG A 42 -9.35 -23.41 1.43
N GLU A 43 -9.23 -24.68 1.08
CA GLU A 43 -8.70 -25.73 1.96
C GLU A 43 -7.21 -25.52 2.22
N SER A 44 -6.46 -25.22 1.16
CA SER A 44 -5.01 -25.01 1.24
C SER A 44 -4.60 -23.70 1.91
N ARG A 45 -5.48 -22.71 2.08
CA ARG A 45 -5.17 -21.51 2.86
C ARG A 45 -5.15 -21.79 4.36
N ALA A 46 -6.05 -22.64 4.87
CA ALA A 46 -6.19 -22.89 6.30
C ALA A 46 -4.89 -23.43 6.93
N ARG A 47 -4.11 -24.25 6.20
CA ARG A 47 -2.82 -24.80 6.68
C ARG A 47 -1.76 -23.74 6.97
N TRP A 48 -1.87 -22.55 6.39
CA TRP A 48 -0.95 -21.44 6.61
C TRP A 48 -1.32 -20.58 7.82
N TRP A 49 -2.42 -20.91 8.51
CA TRP A 49 -2.93 -20.12 9.62
C TRP A 49 -3.08 -20.98 10.88
N LYS A 50 -2.01 -21.00 11.69
CA LYS A 50 -1.98 -21.70 12.99
C LYS A 50 -2.47 -20.80 14.12
N ARG A 51 -3.66 -20.21 13.97
CA ARG A 51 -4.17 -19.18 14.88
C ARG A 51 -4.45 -19.76 16.25
N ASP A 52 -3.83 -19.17 17.28
CA ASP A 52 -4.15 -19.45 18.68
C ASP A 52 -5.12 -18.39 19.19
N TRP A 53 -6.32 -18.81 19.60
CA TRP A 53 -7.37 -17.90 20.07
C TRP A 53 -7.47 -17.83 21.59
N SER A 54 -6.54 -18.44 22.33
CA SER A 54 -6.57 -18.49 23.80
C SER A 54 -6.41 -17.13 24.46
N SER A 55 -5.68 -16.21 23.82
CA SER A 55 -5.49 -14.83 24.27
C SER A 55 -5.03 -13.94 23.11
N ARG A 56 -5.08 -12.61 23.31
CA ARG A 56 -4.54 -11.65 22.33
C ARG A 56 -3.05 -11.90 22.04
N GLN A 57 -2.24 -12.07 23.08
CA GLN A 57 -0.80 -12.28 22.93
C GLN A 57 -0.49 -13.60 22.21
N ALA A 58 -1.21 -14.67 22.54
CA ALA A 58 -1.06 -15.96 21.84
C ALA A 58 -1.45 -15.84 20.37
N TYR A 59 -2.55 -15.13 20.06
CA TYR A 59 -2.95 -14.85 18.69
C TYR A 59 -1.87 -14.10 17.92
N GLU A 60 -1.38 -12.99 18.48
CA GLU A 60 -0.33 -12.15 17.88
C GLU A 60 0.94 -12.96 17.58
N ALA A 61 1.41 -13.76 18.55
CA ALA A 61 2.55 -14.64 18.37
C ALA A 61 2.30 -15.72 17.29
N SER A 62 1.10 -16.31 17.27
CA SER A 62 0.75 -17.38 16.34
C SER A 62 0.69 -16.93 14.87
N VAL A 63 0.37 -15.66 14.62
CA VAL A 63 0.29 -15.08 13.26
C VAL A 63 1.54 -14.30 12.87
N GLN A 64 2.51 -14.14 13.77
CA GLN A 64 3.74 -13.39 13.54
C GLN A 64 4.53 -13.87 12.30
N PRO A 65 4.70 -15.18 12.02
CA PRO A 65 5.36 -15.64 10.80
C PRO A 65 4.66 -15.17 9.52
N ASN A 66 3.33 -15.04 9.55
CA ASN A 66 2.57 -14.54 8.40
C ASN A 66 2.77 -13.04 8.20
N ARG A 67 2.95 -12.27 9.28
CA ARG A 67 3.28 -10.83 9.17
C ARG A 67 4.68 -10.62 8.61
N GLU A 68 5.67 -11.39 9.07
CA GLU A 68 7.04 -11.36 8.54
C GLU A 68 7.07 -11.74 7.05
N TRP A 69 6.33 -12.78 6.69
CA TRP A 69 6.18 -13.18 5.30
C TRP A 69 5.49 -12.10 4.44
N LEU A 70 4.43 -11.47 4.96
CA LEU A 70 3.76 -10.36 4.30
C LEU A 70 4.71 -9.17 4.11
N ALA A 71 5.46 -8.79 5.15
CA ALA A 71 6.45 -7.71 5.07
C ALA A 71 7.48 -7.98 3.97
N ARG A 72 7.95 -9.23 3.87
CA ARG A 72 8.88 -9.67 2.83
C ARG A 72 8.28 -9.58 1.43
N ILE A 73 7.05 -10.06 1.22
CA ILE A 73 6.37 -9.97 -0.10
C ILE A 73 6.17 -8.51 -0.51
N LEU A 74 5.80 -7.66 0.44
CA LEU A 74 5.55 -6.25 0.18
C LEU A 74 6.85 -5.42 0.05
N GLY A 75 8.02 -6.00 0.33
CA GLY A 75 9.31 -5.30 0.28
C GLY A 75 9.56 -4.36 1.46
N VAL A 76 8.80 -4.51 2.57
CA VAL A 76 8.92 -3.77 3.82
C VAL A 76 9.95 -4.47 4.72
N VAL A 77 11.21 -4.49 4.28
CA VAL A 77 12.29 -5.25 4.94
C VAL A 77 13.43 -4.39 5.45
N ASP A 78 13.50 -3.12 5.02
CA ASP A 78 14.51 -2.18 5.52
C ASP A 78 14.15 -1.64 6.89
N GLU A 79 15.19 -1.41 7.68
CA GLU A 79 15.09 -0.59 8.87
C GLU A 79 14.81 0.87 8.47
N ARG A 80 13.77 1.45 9.06
CA ARG A 80 13.45 2.86 8.85
C ARG A 80 14.41 3.74 9.66
N LEU A 81 14.68 4.93 9.15
CA LEU A 81 15.47 5.95 9.83
C LEU A 81 14.78 6.43 11.12
N GLN A 82 15.53 7.11 11.98
CA GLN A 82 14.99 7.70 13.22
C GLN A 82 13.77 8.59 12.94
N PRO A 83 12.62 8.37 13.64
CA PRO A 83 11.39 9.09 13.38
C PRO A 83 11.50 10.55 13.77
N ARG A 84 11.40 11.43 12.76
CA ARG A 84 11.33 12.88 12.92
C ARG A 84 10.36 13.48 11.92
N MET A 85 9.56 14.45 12.36
CA MET A 85 8.65 15.20 11.50
C MET A 85 9.18 16.62 11.38
N GLU A 86 9.54 17.01 10.18
CA GLU A 86 10.01 18.35 9.83
C GLU A 86 8.83 19.15 9.30
N ARG A 87 8.57 20.33 9.87
CA ARG A 87 7.67 21.33 9.28
C ARG A 87 8.55 22.22 8.41
N TYR A 88 8.34 22.20 7.10
CA TYR A 88 9.26 22.85 6.15
C TYR A 88 8.54 23.88 5.29
N GLY A 89 9.25 24.96 4.97
CA GLY A 89 8.77 26.10 4.19
C GLY A 89 9.81 27.22 4.13
N ASP A 90 9.49 28.26 3.35
CA ASP A 90 10.27 29.49 3.20
C ASP A 90 9.34 30.72 3.29
N ASP A 91 9.86 31.92 3.01
CA ASP A 91 9.12 33.18 3.12
C ASP A 91 7.93 33.25 2.14
N ASP A 92 8.04 32.62 0.96
CA ASP A 92 6.98 32.58 -0.05
C ASP A 92 6.00 31.41 0.17
N ARG A 93 6.48 30.34 0.81
CA ARG A 93 5.77 29.08 1.06
C ARG A 93 5.94 28.67 2.52
N PRO A 94 5.23 29.33 3.45
CA PRO A 94 5.40 29.09 4.87
C PRO A 94 5.02 27.66 5.25
N ALA A 95 5.69 27.12 6.27
CA ALA A 95 5.39 25.77 6.77
C ALA A 95 3.97 25.66 7.35
N LEU A 96 3.44 26.75 7.91
CA LEU A 96 2.03 26.86 8.32
C LEU A 96 1.21 27.33 7.12
N ILE A 97 0.38 26.43 6.57
CA ILE A 97 -0.39 26.72 5.35
C ILE A 97 -1.86 27.08 5.65
N GLY A 98 -2.31 26.89 6.89
CA GLY A 98 -3.66 27.28 7.30
C GLY A 98 -3.89 27.16 8.80
N GLU A 99 -4.74 28.03 9.33
CA GLU A 99 -5.17 28.00 10.72
C GLU A 99 -6.68 28.25 10.81
N THR A 100 -7.32 27.53 11.71
CA THR A 100 -8.74 27.67 12.05
C THR A 100 -8.89 27.70 13.57
N SER A 101 -10.09 27.97 14.07
CA SER A 101 -10.37 27.87 15.51
C SER A 101 -10.16 26.46 16.08
N SER A 102 -10.18 25.42 15.24
CA SER A 102 -10.07 24.02 15.66
C SER A 102 -8.71 23.37 15.40
N CYS A 103 -7.90 23.88 14.46
CA CYS A 103 -6.65 23.23 14.07
C CYS A 103 -5.67 24.14 13.32
N ARG A 104 -4.40 23.70 13.27
CA ARG A 104 -3.33 24.26 12.43
C ARG A 104 -2.89 23.22 11.41
N VAL A 105 -2.76 23.64 10.16
CA VAL A 105 -2.35 22.81 9.02
C VAL A 105 -0.93 23.17 8.63
N TRP A 106 -0.04 22.19 8.67
CA TRP A 106 1.37 22.34 8.36
C TRP A 106 1.76 21.50 7.15
N GLN A 107 2.61 22.04 6.28
CA GLN A 107 3.34 21.23 5.31
C GLN A 107 4.49 20.52 6.03
N VAL A 108 4.61 19.21 5.83
CA VAL A 108 5.57 18.37 6.55
C VAL A 108 6.30 17.38 5.68
N ARG A 109 7.52 17.06 6.09
CA ARG A 109 8.39 16.04 5.51
C ARG A 109 8.99 15.18 6.62
N TRP A 110 9.21 13.90 6.35
CA TRP A 110 9.87 12.99 7.29
C TRP A 110 10.80 12.02 6.57
N PRO A 111 12.00 11.75 7.09
CA PRO A 111 12.89 10.74 6.52
C PRO A 111 12.33 9.35 6.78
N VAL A 112 12.46 8.45 5.80
CA VAL A 112 11.96 7.08 5.88
C VAL A 112 13.10 6.09 5.67
N LEU A 113 13.76 6.17 4.52
CA LEU A 113 14.97 5.41 4.17
C LEU A 113 16.03 6.40 3.67
N GLU A 114 17.26 5.93 3.46
CA GLU A 114 18.28 6.75 2.81
C GLU A 114 17.78 7.23 1.43
N GLY A 115 17.78 8.55 1.21
CA GLY A 115 17.25 9.17 -0.01
C GLY A 115 15.73 9.14 -0.17
N VAL A 116 14.97 8.50 0.73
CA VAL A 116 13.50 8.39 0.64
C VAL A 116 12.84 9.15 1.78
N HIS A 117 12.02 10.13 1.42
CA HIS A 117 11.22 10.91 2.34
C HIS A 117 9.72 10.66 2.12
N GLY A 118 8.95 10.74 3.20
CA GLY A 118 7.53 11.00 3.12
C GLY A 118 7.29 12.50 3.18
N GLU A 119 6.27 12.96 2.46
CA GLU A 119 5.84 14.35 2.41
C GLU A 119 4.32 14.39 2.52
N GLY A 120 3.77 15.52 2.94
CA GLY A 120 2.33 15.69 3.04
C GLY A 120 1.94 16.80 4.00
N LEU A 121 0.74 16.66 4.58
CA LEU A 121 0.17 17.64 5.49
C LEU A 121 0.01 17.07 6.90
N LEU A 122 0.25 17.90 7.91
CA LEU A 122 -0.01 17.62 9.30
C LEU A 122 -1.08 18.60 9.81
N VAL A 123 -2.24 18.07 10.19
CA VAL A 123 -3.30 18.81 10.85
C VAL A 123 -3.22 18.55 12.35
N GLU A 124 -2.78 19.55 13.09
CA GLU A 124 -2.72 19.53 14.56
C GLU A 124 -3.98 20.17 15.15
N PRO A 125 -4.73 19.47 16.01
CA PRO A 125 -5.88 20.05 16.67
C PRO A 125 -5.45 21.09 17.71
N VAL A 126 -6.31 22.07 17.95
CA VAL A 126 -6.16 22.99 19.07
C VAL A 126 -6.60 22.27 20.35
N GLY A 127 -5.70 22.16 21.34
CA GLY A 127 -6.00 21.52 22.62
C GLY A 127 -5.43 20.11 22.76
N GLU A 128 -6.19 19.23 23.42
CA GLU A 128 -5.73 17.86 23.72
C GLU A 128 -5.86 16.93 22.52
N VAL A 129 -4.78 16.20 22.23
CA VAL A 129 -4.76 15.16 21.19
C VAL A 129 -5.30 13.86 21.77
N ARG A 130 -6.50 13.46 21.32
CA ARG A 130 -7.22 12.25 21.75
C ARG A 130 -6.90 11.04 20.87
N ALA A 131 -6.52 11.28 19.62
CA ALA A 131 -6.14 10.26 18.65
C ALA A 131 -5.11 10.82 17.66
N SER A 132 -4.35 9.92 17.04
CA SER A 132 -3.45 10.23 15.93
C SER A 132 -3.79 9.34 14.74
N ILE A 133 -4.06 9.94 13.58
CA ILE A 133 -4.60 9.26 12.41
C ILE A 133 -3.68 9.52 11.21
N VAL A 134 -3.31 8.47 10.49
CA VAL A 134 -2.79 8.61 9.12
C VAL A 134 -3.97 8.49 8.16
N LEU A 135 -4.33 9.58 7.48
CA LEU A 135 -5.41 9.64 6.52
C LEU A 135 -4.83 9.60 5.10
N ILE A 136 -4.91 8.44 4.47
CA ILE A 136 -4.20 8.10 3.25
C ILE A 136 -5.13 8.30 2.03
N PRO A 137 -4.81 9.24 1.12
CA PRO A 137 -5.60 9.47 -0.08
C PRO A 137 -5.44 8.34 -1.11
N ASP A 138 -6.25 8.35 -2.18
CA ASP A 138 -5.91 7.58 -3.39
C ASP A 138 -4.63 8.16 -4.04
N ALA A 139 -3.92 7.35 -4.84
CA ALA A 139 -2.69 7.81 -5.49
C ALA A 139 -2.90 8.99 -6.47
N ASP A 140 -4.11 9.19 -7.02
CA ASP A 140 -4.41 10.35 -7.87
C ASP A 140 -5.04 11.52 -7.10
N GLN A 141 -5.05 11.45 -5.76
CA GLN A 141 -5.54 12.51 -4.91
C GLN A 141 -4.41 13.19 -4.15
N LEU A 142 -4.40 14.52 -4.20
CA LEU A 142 -3.53 15.33 -3.39
C LEU A 142 -4.03 15.38 -1.94
N PRO A 143 -3.14 15.46 -0.93
CA PRO A 143 -3.51 15.60 0.48
C PRO A 143 -4.52 16.73 0.75
N GLU A 144 -4.40 17.85 0.03
CA GLU A 144 -5.25 19.03 0.15
C GLU A 144 -6.72 18.72 -0.13
N GLN A 145 -7.00 17.77 -1.03
CA GLN A 145 -8.37 17.38 -1.38
C GLN A 145 -9.11 16.69 -0.23
N LEU A 146 -8.38 16.15 0.76
CA LEU A 146 -8.94 15.51 1.96
C LEU A 146 -8.95 16.43 3.18
N LEU A 147 -8.50 17.69 3.06
CA LEU A 147 -8.42 18.62 4.20
C LEU A 147 -9.76 18.82 4.90
N GLY A 148 -10.87 18.87 4.17
CA GLY A 148 -12.20 19.02 4.79
C GLY A 148 -12.53 17.88 5.77
N LEU A 149 -12.12 16.65 5.47
CA LEU A 149 -12.27 15.52 6.40
C LEU A 149 -11.26 15.61 7.55
N ALA A 150 -10.00 15.96 7.27
CA ALA A 150 -8.97 16.09 8.29
C ALA A 150 -9.27 17.18 9.32
N VAL A 151 -9.82 18.33 8.89
CA VAL A 151 -10.25 19.41 9.78
C VAL A 151 -11.40 18.95 10.70
N ARG A 152 -12.36 18.18 10.18
CA ARG A 152 -13.43 17.60 11.02
C ARG A 152 -12.88 16.63 12.06
N LEU A 153 -11.91 15.80 11.69
CA LEU A 153 -11.22 14.90 12.63
C LEU A 153 -10.43 15.69 13.67
N ALA A 154 -9.75 16.77 13.28
CA ALA A 154 -9.02 17.63 14.19
C ALA A 154 -9.94 18.39 15.16
N ALA A 155 -11.10 18.86 14.69
CA ALA A 155 -12.12 19.43 15.57
C ALA A 155 -12.63 18.42 16.63
N ALA A 156 -12.56 17.11 16.34
CA ALA A 156 -12.85 16.04 17.31
C ALA A 156 -11.64 15.67 18.21
N GLY A 157 -10.51 16.38 18.09
CA GLY A 157 -9.30 16.17 18.87
C GLY A 157 -8.30 15.19 18.26
N ALA A 158 -8.41 14.86 16.96
CA ALA A 158 -7.45 13.99 16.28
C ALA A 158 -6.30 14.77 15.63
N ARG A 159 -5.05 14.39 15.89
CA ARG A 159 -3.92 14.75 15.04
C ARG A 159 -4.01 13.94 13.76
N VAL A 160 -3.94 14.58 12.60
CA VAL A 160 -4.05 13.89 11.31
C VAL A 160 -2.81 14.15 10.47
N VAL A 161 -2.20 13.10 9.92
CA VAL A 161 -1.17 13.20 8.88
C VAL A 161 -1.74 12.69 7.57
N LEU A 162 -1.64 13.49 6.51
CA LEU A 162 -2.07 13.15 5.16
C LEU A 162 -0.84 13.01 4.26
N PRO A 163 -0.37 11.79 3.97
CA PRO A 163 0.79 11.60 3.11
C PRO A 163 0.45 11.85 1.65
N LEU A 164 1.39 12.45 0.92
CA LEU A 164 1.41 12.44 -0.54
C LEU A 164 1.87 11.06 -1.02
N LEU A 165 1.05 10.45 -1.86
CA LEU A 165 1.37 9.17 -2.51
C LEU A 165 2.08 9.40 -3.85
N ILE A 166 2.74 8.35 -4.33
CA ILE A 166 3.33 8.33 -5.67
C ILE A 166 2.17 8.26 -6.67
N ASP A 167 1.94 9.37 -7.39
CA ASP A 167 0.81 9.52 -8.31
C ASP A 167 0.93 8.67 -9.58
N ARG A 168 -0.16 8.54 -10.35
CA ARG A 168 -0.18 7.79 -11.62
C ARG A 168 0.17 8.64 -12.85
N GLN A 169 0.67 9.86 -12.67
CA GLN A 169 1.16 10.68 -13.79
C GLN A 169 2.53 10.17 -14.27
N SER A 170 3.01 10.69 -15.40
CA SER A 170 4.27 10.27 -16.02
C SER A 170 5.32 11.39 -16.13
N ARG A 171 5.03 12.59 -15.59
CA ARG A 171 5.83 13.80 -15.81
C ARG A 171 7.31 13.68 -15.40
N TRP A 172 7.62 12.83 -14.43
CA TRP A 172 8.97 12.58 -13.89
C TRP A 172 9.49 11.17 -14.18
N ALA A 173 8.82 10.41 -15.07
CA ALA A 173 9.19 9.04 -15.38
C ALA A 173 10.35 8.98 -16.39
N GLY A 174 11.57 9.29 -15.95
CA GLY A 174 12.77 9.17 -16.77
C GLY A 174 13.87 10.16 -16.39
N ASN A 175 14.82 10.34 -17.31
CA ASN A 175 15.88 11.33 -17.16
C ASN A 175 15.80 12.30 -18.36
N PRO A 176 15.54 13.61 -18.15
CA PRO A 176 15.45 14.59 -19.23
C PRO A 176 16.72 14.69 -20.10
N ALA A 177 17.89 14.35 -19.55
CA ALA A 177 19.16 14.33 -20.28
C ALA A 177 19.35 13.08 -21.15
N ILE A 178 18.54 12.04 -20.98
CA ILE A 178 18.66 10.76 -21.70
C ILE A 178 17.37 10.46 -22.46
N ARG A 179 16.28 10.19 -21.72
CA ARG A 179 14.96 9.86 -22.26
C ARG A 179 13.91 9.95 -21.16
N MET A 180 12.80 10.60 -21.49
CA MET A 180 11.55 10.52 -20.74
C MET A 180 10.69 9.36 -21.25
N THR A 181 9.90 8.77 -20.35
CA THR A 181 8.96 7.68 -20.66
C THR A 181 7.52 8.14 -20.43
N ASP A 182 6.58 7.40 -21.00
CA ASP A 182 5.14 7.55 -20.80
C ASP A 182 4.60 6.67 -19.65
N GLN A 183 5.49 5.94 -18.95
CA GLN A 183 5.13 5.11 -17.82
C GLN A 183 4.65 5.97 -16.65
N THR A 184 3.65 5.49 -15.92
CA THR A 184 3.26 6.15 -14.66
C THR A 184 4.43 6.14 -13.67
N HIS A 185 4.51 7.11 -12.75
CA HIS A 185 5.58 7.13 -11.74
C HIS A 185 5.61 5.84 -10.93
N ARG A 186 4.43 5.27 -10.62
CA ARG A 186 4.31 3.99 -9.93
C ARG A 186 4.93 2.84 -10.73
N GLU A 187 4.65 2.76 -12.03
CA GLU A 187 5.22 1.74 -12.90
C GLU A 187 6.73 1.93 -13.08
N TRP A 188 7.17 3.16 -13.31
CA TRP A 188 8.58 3.52 -13.47
C TRP A 188 9.40 3.10 -12.25
N ILE A 189 8.90 3.38 -11.04
CA ILE A 189 9.53 2.96 -9.79
C ILE A 189 9.43 1.44 -9.63
N TYR A 190 8.26 0.84 -9.88
CA TYR A 190 8.05 -0.59 -9.69
C TYR A 190 8.97 -1.44 -10.55
N ARG A 191 9.18 -1.09 -11.83
CA ARG A 191 10.04 -1.85 -12.74
C ARG A 191 11.49 -1.94 -12.26
N GLN A 192 11.99 -0.87 -11.65
CA GLN A 192 13.34 -0.84 -11.07
C GLN A 192 13.38 -1.59 -9.74
N ALA A 193 12.37 -1.37 -8.90
CA ALA A 193 12.23 -1.96 -7.57
C ALA A 193 12.05 -3.49 -7.60
N PHE A 194 11.32 -4.01 -8.58
CA PHE A 194 10.94 -5.43 -8.66
C PHE A 194 12.16 -6.36 -8.69
N HIS A 195 13.18 -6.01 -9.49
CA HIS A 195 14.41 -6.78 -9.58
C HIS A 195 15.20 -6.83 -8.27
N LEU A 196 14.96 -5.88 -7.37
CA LEU A 196 15.58 -5.79 -6.04
C LEU A 196 14.68 -6.36 -4.94
N GLY A 197 13.61 -7.08 -5.31
CA GLY A 197 12.63 -7.62 -4.37
C GLY A 197 11.80 -6.54 -3.67
N ARG A 198 11.71 -5.35 -4.27
CA ARG A 198 10.99 -4.19 -3.72
C ARG A 198 9.72 -3.89 -4.50
N HIS A 199 8.83 -3.14 -3.85
CA HIS A 199 7.54 -2.78 -4.41
C HIS A 199 7.19 -1.33 -4.07
N VAL A 200 6.50 -0.62 -4.98
CA VAL A 200 6.03 0.76 -4.75
C VAL A 200 5.16 0.86 -3.48
N ILE A 201 4.22 -0.08 -3.33
CA ILE A 201 3.44 -0.31 -2.10
C ILE A 201 4.34 -0.44 -0.86
N GLY A 202 5.46 -1.16 -0.93
CA GLY A 202 6.39 -1.31 0.19
C GLY A 202 7.00 0.01 0.63
N TYR A 203 7.42 0.85 -0.31
CA TYR A 203 7.93 2.19 0.00
C TYR A 203 6.86 3.08 0.62
N GLU A 204 5.63 3.04 0.11
CA GLU A 204 4.52 3.81 0.68
C GLU A 204 4.10 3.31 2.06
N LEU A 205 4.13 1.99 2.30
CA LEU A 205 3.94 1.41 3.62
C LEU A 205 5.03 1.86 4.59
N GLN A 206 6.30 1.86 4.18
CA GLN A 206 7.38 2.40 5.02
C GLN A 206 7.13 3.87 5.37
N LYS A 207 6.63 4.69 4.44
CA LYS A 207 6.24 6.10 4.72
C LYS A 207 5.15 6.19 5.78
N VAL A 208 4.10 5.35 5.68
CA VAL A 208 3.00 5.29 6.66
C VAL A 208 3.49 4.81 8.02
N LEU A 209 4.24 3.71 8.08
CA LEU A 209 4.78 3.14 9.31
C LEU A 209 5.74 4.10 10.02
N GLN A 210 6.49 4.91 9.28
CA GLN A 210 7.33 5.96 9.85
C GLN A 210 6.52 7.05 10.57
N VAL A 211 5.31 7.35 10.09
CA VAL A 211 4.39 8.26 10.79
C VAL A 211 3.88 7.60 12.09
N ILE A 212 3.63 6.29 12.08
CA ILE A 212 3.27 5.53 13.28
C ILE A 212 4.40 5.56 14.32
N ASP A 213 5.65 5.35 13.88
CA ASP A 213 6.85 5.49 14.72
C ASP A 213 6.94 6.89 15.33
N TRP A 214 6.67 7.92 14.54
CA TRP A 214 6.64 9.30 15.02
C TRP A 214 5.51 9.55 16.03
N PHE A 215 4.31 9.01 15.82
CA PHE A 215 3.21 9.13 16.78
C PHE A 215 3.57 8.52 18.14
N GLN A 216 4.19 7.34 18.16
CA GLN A 216 4.61 6.65 19.39
C GLN A 216 5.60 7.46 20.23
N GLY A 217 6.49 8.23 19.58
CA GLY A 217 7.41 9.13 20.28
C GLY A 217 6.76 10.35 20.94
N ARG A 218 5.46 10.58 20.75
CA ARG A 218 4.76 11.74 21.32
C ARG A 218 4.18 11.42 22.70
N ARG A 219 4.38 12.33 23.66
CA ARG A 219 3.81 12.25 25.02
C ARG A 219 2.28 12.08 25.08
N ARG A 220 1.56 12.47 24.01
CA ARG A 220 0.10 12.35 23.85
C ARG A 220 -0.22 11.92 22.43
N ALA A 221 0.06 10.66 22.11
CA ALA A 221 -0.30 10.05 20.83
C ALA A 221 -1.83 9.79 20.75
N GLY A 222 -2.46 9.50 21.89
CA GLY A 222 -3.83 8.98 21.90
C GLY A 222 -3.91 7.61 21.24
N ARG A 223 -5.11 7.20 20.81
CA ARG A 223 -5.25 6.00 19.96
C ARG A 223 -4.72 6.26 18.56
N ILE A 224 -4.07 5.27 17.96
CA ILE A 224 -3.49 5.36 16.63
C ILE A 224 -4.43 4.72 15.61
N GLY A 225 -4.81 5.47 14.59
CA GLY A 225 -5.63 4.99 13.49
C GLY A 225 -4.97 5.14 12.12
N VAL A 226 -5.37 4.28 11.19
CA VAL A 226 -5.10 4.47 9.76
C VAL A 226 -6.42 4.42 8.99
N ALA A 227 -6.60 5.31 8.03
CA ALA A 227 -7.80 5.36 7.21
C ALA A 227 -7.42 5.66 5.77
N GLY A 228 -8.02 4.99 4.79
CA GLY A 228 -7.73 5.31 3.40
C GLY A 228 -8.77 4.88 2.39
N TRP A 229 -8.66 5.46 1.19
CA TRP A 229 -9.53 5.25 0.04
C TRP A 229 -8.71 4.80 -1.18
N GLY A 230 -9.21 3.82 -1.96
CA GLY A 230 -8.52 3.30 -3.15
C GLY A 230 -7.17 2.69 -2.78
N GLU A 231 -6.09 3.18 -3.39
CA GLU A 231 -4.72 2.78 -3.02
C GLU A 231 -4.38 3.15 -1.57
N GLY A 232 -4.94 4.23 -1.05
CA GLY A 232 -4.83 4.55 0.38
C GLY A 232 -5.51 3.51 1.26
N GLY A 233 -6.61 2.91 0.77
CA GLY A 233 -7.28 1.79 1.43
C GLY A 233 -6.42 0.54 1.47
N LEU A 234 -5.73 0.21 0.36
CA LEU A 234 -4.72 -0.85 0.30
C LEU A 234 -3.64 -0.63 1.37
N LEU A 235 -3.09 0.59 1.45
CA LEU A 235 -2.04 0.92 2.39
C LEU A 235 -2.53 0.87 3.84
N ALA A 236 -3.73 1.37 4.13
CA ALA A 236 -4.35 1.25 5.46
C ALA A 236 -4.52 -0.22 5.88
N PHE A 237 -4.97 -1.07 4.95
CA PHE A 237 -5.16 -2.50 5.20
C PHE A 237 -3.83 -3.20 5.53
N TYR A 238 -2.81 -3.02 4.67
CA TYR A 238 -1.53 -3.67 4.90
C TYR A 238 -0.75 -3.07 6.07
N ALA A 239 -0.85 -1.76 6.34
CA ALA A 239 -0.23 -1.17 7.52
C ALA A 239 -0.79 -1.79 8.80
N ALA A 240 -2.12 -1.92 8.93
CA ALA A 240 -2.74 -2.57 10.09
C ALA A 240 -2.42 -4.08 10.18
N ALA A 241 -2.17 -4.73 9.05
CA ALA A 241 -1.71 -6.12 9.01
C ALA A 241 -0.23 -6.26 9.39
N LEU A 242 0.59 -5.22 9.29
CA LEU A 242 2.01 -5.25 9.63
C LEU A 242 2.31 -4.74 11.04
N ASP A 243 1.56 -3.74 11.52
CA ASP A 243 1.89 -3.02 12.74
C ASP A 243 0.77 -3.10 13.78
N GLN A 244 1.09 -3.74 14.91
CA GLN A 244 0.15 -4.01 16.00
C GLN A 244 -0.14 -2.77 16.87
N ARG A 245 0.59 -1.67 16.67
CA ARG A 245 0.38 -0.39 17.38
C ARG A 245 -0.77 0.41 16.80
N ILE A 246 -1.31 0.00 15.65
CA ILE A 246 -2.50 0.60 15.04
C ILE A 246 -3.74 0.01 15.72
N ASP A 247 -4.53 0.85 16.39
CA ASP A 247 -5.72 0.45 17.13
C ASP A 247 -6.93 0.24 16.21
N VAL A 248 -7.05 1.03 15.14
CA VAL A 248 -8.20 1.04 14.23
C VAL A 248 -7.76 1.27 12.79
N ALA A 249 -8.35 0.51 11.87
CA ALA A 249 -8.16 0.68 10.43
C ALA A 249 -9.51 0.91 9.73
N LEU A 250 -9.61 1.96 8.92
CA LEU A 250 -10.71 2.17 7.97
C LEU A 250 -10.20 1.91 6.56
N VAL A 251 -10.69 0.85 5.94
CA VAL A 251 -10.33 0.45 4.58
C VAL A 251 -11.53 0.68 3.68
N SER A 252 -11.40 1.58 2.72
CA SER A 252 -12.47 1.91 1.77
C SER A 252 -11.95 1.89 0.33
N GLY A 253 -12.79 1.45 -0.61
CA GLY A 253 -12.46 1.46 -2.05
C GLY A 253 -11.37 0.50 -2.51
N TYR A 254 -10.85 -0.36 -1.64
CA TYR A 254 -9.82 -1.34 -1.98
C TYR A 254 -10.36 -2.75 -2.25
N PHE A 255 -11.37 -3.21 -1.49
CA PHE A 255 -12.00 -4.51 -1.71
C PHE A 255 -13.05 -4.40 -2.81
N GLY A 256 -12.97 -5.28 -3.83
CA GLY A 256 -13.89 -5.37 -4.96
C GLY A 256 -13.68 -6.66 -5.73
#